data_AF-A0A1C5KPK3-F1
#
_entry.id   AF-A0A1C5KPK3-F1
#
_cell.length_a   1.000
_cell.length_b   1.000
_cell.length_c   1.000
_cell.angle_alpha   90.00
_cell.angle_beta   90.00
_cell.angle_gamma   90.00
#
_symmetry.space_group_name_H-M   'P 1'
#
loop_
_entity.id
_entity.type
_entity.pdbx_description
1 polymer ?
#
loop_
_entity_poly.entity_id
_entity_poly.type
_entity_poly.pdbx_seq_one_letter_code
_entity_poly.pdbx_strand_id
1 'polypeptide(L)' 'MYMRLTLREKEMADMFEQMSKEEQEIMIEFAKRLRTEDPKELVKEINQRLHIDDE' A
#
# COMPACT_ATOMS: atom_id res chain seq x y z
N MET A 1 7.41 -6.97 -24.75
CA MET A 1 8.20 -5.79 -24.34
C MET A 1 8.08 -5.70 -22.83
N TYR A 2 9.02 -6.28 -22.08
CA TYR A 2 9.00 -6.19 -20.62
C TYR A 2 9.35 -4.75 -20.25
N MET A 3 8.42 -4.05 -19.60
CA MET A 3 8.68 -2.71 -19.08
C MET A 3 9.87 -2.82 -18.11
N ARG A 4 10.98 -2.14 -18.42
CA ARG A 4 12.09 -2.03 -17.47
C ARG A 4 11.65 -1.07 -16.40
N LEU A 5 11.28 -1.60 -15.23
CA LEU A 5 11.07 -0.80 -14.04
C LEU A 5 12.36 -0.04 -13.73
N THR A 6 12.22 1.22 -13.32
CA THR A 6 13.32 1.96 -12.69
C THR A 6 13.72 1.27 -11.39
N LEU A 7 14.93 1.54 -10.89
CA LEU A 7 15.43 0.92 -9.65
C LEU A 7 14.44 1.10 -8.48
N ARG A 8 13.86 2.29 -8.36
CA ARG A 8 12.88 2.63 -7.32
C ARG A 8 11.54 1.90 -7.47
N GLU A 9 11.07 1.73 -8.70
CA GLU A 9 9.84 0.96 -8.96
C GLU A 9 10.04 -0.53 -8.71
N LYS A 10 11.25 -1.04 -9.01
CA LYS A 10 11.61 -2.41 -8.68
C LYS A 10 11.65 -2.64 -7.17
N GLU A 11 12.28 -1.75 -6.41
CA GLU A 11 12.30 -1.84 -4.94
C GLU A 11 10.88 -1.79 -4.35
N MET A 12 10.01 -0.91 -4.85
CA MET A 12 8.60 -0.89 -4.43
C MET A 12 7.84 -2.17 -4.79
N ALA A 13 8.07 -2.72 -5.99
CA ALA A 13 7.45 -3.98 -6.40
C ALA A 13 7.95 -5.16 -5.54
N ASP A 14 9.26 -5.21 -5.27
CA ASP A 14 9.86 -6.25 -4.43
C ASP A 14 9.34 -6.18 -2.98
N MET A 15 9.14 -4.96 -2.44
CA MET A 15 8.51 -4.77 -1.13
C MET A 15 7.04 -5.21 -1.14
N PHE A 16 6.29 -4.83 -2.18
CA PHE A 16 4.89 -5.24 -2.32
C PHE A 16 4.73 -6.75 -2.45
N GLU A 17 5.59 -7.43 -3.21
CA GLU A 17 5.57 -8.90 -3.34
C GLU A 17 5.91 -9.64 -2.04
N GLN A 18 6.70 -9.03 -1.16
CA GLN A 18 7.05 -9.60 0.15
C GLN A 18 5.93 -9.46 1.20
N MET A 19 4.94 -8.60 0.95
CA MET A 19 3.78 -8.44 1.82
C MET A 19 2.86 -9.67 1.75
N SER A 20 2.11 -9.91 2.82
CA SER A 20 1.05 -10.90 2.80
C SER A 20 -0.08 -10.48 1.84
N LYS A 21 -0.86 -11.46 1.37
CA LYS A 21 -2.01 -11.18 0.48
C LYS A 21 -3.02 -10.20 1.11
N GLU A 22 -3.23 -10.31 2.42
CA GLU A 22 -4.13 -9.43 3.16
C GLU A 22 -3.63 -7.98 3.14
N GLU A 23 -2.34 -7.77 3.43
CA GLU A 23 -1.75 -6.43 3.40
C GLU A 23 -1.71 -5.87 1.97
N GLN A 24 -1.46 -6.71 0.96
CA GLN A 24 -1.52 -6.30 -0.46
C GLN A 24 -2.93 -5.83 -0.84
N GLU A 25 -3.97 -6.54 -0.43
CA GLU A 25 -5.36 -6.17 -0.67
C GLU A 25 -5.72 -4.83 0.00
N ILE A 26 -5.30 -4.64 1.25
CA ILE A 26 -5.47 -3.38 1.99
C ILE A 26 -4.78 -2.21 1.26
N MET A 27 -3.55 -2.39 0.79
CA MET A 27 -2.80 -1.36 0.06
C MET A 27 -3.41 -1.02 -1.30
N ILE A 28 -3.94 -2.02 -2.03
CA ILE A 28 -4.64 -1.78 -3.29
C ILE A 28 -5.95 -1.01 -3.04
N GLU A 29 -6.70 -1.38 -2.01
CA GLU A 29 -7.92 -0.69 -1.61
C GLU A 29 -7.64 0.77 -1.24
N PHE A 30 -6.60 1.01 -0.44
CA PHE A 30 -6.13 2.35 -0.11
C PHE A 30 -5.81 3.18 -1.35
N ALA A 31 -4.99 2.65 -2.27
CA ALA A 31 -4.58 3.38 -3.47
C ALA A 31 -5.77 3.74 -4.37
N LYS A 32 -6.84 2.93 -4.37
CA LYS A 32 -8.09 3.25 -5.06
C LYS A 32 -8.85 4.38 -4.37
N ARG A 33 -9.01 4.31 -3.05
CA ARG A 33 -9.78 5.27 -2.23
C ARG A 33 -9.06 6.62 -2.05
N LEU A 34 -7.73 6.63 -2.07
CA LEU A 34 -6.89 7.84 -1.97
C LEU A 34 -7.20 8.87 -3.07
N ARG A 35 -7.79 8.46 -4.20
CA ARG A 35 -8.20 9.36 -5.28
C ARG A 35 -9.45 10.18 -4.95
N THR A 36 -10.24 9.75 -3.97
CA THR A 36 -11.58 10.27 -3.69
C THR A 36 -11.81 10.64 -2.23
N GLU A 37 -11.00 10.12 -1.30
CA GLU A 37 -11.17 10.29 0.14
C GLU A 37 -9.95 11.00 0.78
N ASP A 38 -10.13 11.51 2.00
CA ASP A 38 -9.07 12.21 2.71
C ASP A 38 -7.96 11.23 3.14
N PRO A 39 -6.69 11.52 2.80
CA PRO A 39 -5.58 10.63 3.12
C PRO A 39 -5.39 10.37 4.62
N LYS A 40 -5.76 11.31 5.50
CA LYS A 40 -5.57 11.14 6.95
C LYS A 40 -6.55 10.14 7.54
N GLU A 41 -7.82 10.21 7.12
CA GLU A 41 -8.85 9.25 7.55
C GLU A 41 -8.51 7.84 7.06
N LEU A 42 -8.08 7.73 5.80
CA LEU A 42 -7.67 6.45 5.23
C LEU A 42 -6.42 5.85 5.89
N VAL A 43 -5.41 6.66 6.22
CA VAL A 43 -4.21 6.19 6.95
C VAL A 43 -4.59 5.65 8.33
N LYS A 44 -5.48 6.35 9.04
CA LYS A 44 -5.99 5.91 10.34
C LYS A 44 -6.74 4.57 10.23
N GLU A 45 -7.58 4.41 9.22
CA GLU A 45 -8.29 3.15 8.94
C GLU A 45 -7.32 1.98 8.68
N ILE A 46 -6.24 2.23 7.94
CA ILE A 46 -5.22 1.22 7.63
C ILE A 46 -4.40 0.84 8.86
N ASN A 47 -3.95 1.82 9.65
CA ASN A 47 -3.21 1.55 10.88
C ASN A 47 -4.05 0.68 11.83
N GLN A 48 -5.36 0.95 11.93
CA GLN A 48 -6.28 0.10 12.69
C GLN A 48 -6.41 -1.32 12.12
N ARG A 49 -6.57 -1.47 10.80
CA ARG A 49 -6.70 -2.78 10.14
C ARG A 49 -5.42 -3.61 10.21
N LEU A 50 -4.26 -2.95 10.19
CA LEU A 50 -2.96 -3.59 10.26
C LEU A 50 -2.44 -3.76 11.70
N HIS A 51 -3.22 -3.34 12.70
CA HIS A 51 -2.81 -3.33 14.11
C HIS A 51 -1.46 -2.61 14.33
N ILE A 52 -1.22 -1.56 13.56
CA ILE A 52 -0.04 -0.71 13.70
C ILE A 52 -0.43 0.35 14.73
N ASP A 53 0.12 0.25 15.94
CA ASP A 53 -0.07 1.25 16.99
C ASP A 53 0.55 2.59 16.56
N ASP A 54 -0.21 3.68 16.71
CA ASP A 54 0.22 5.07 16.45
C ASP A 54 1.14 5.60 17.58
N GLU A 55 2.18 4.84 17.99
CA GLU A 55 3.12 5.27 19.06
C GLU A 55 4.03 6.44 18.63
#